data_AF-A0A8B7QM33-F1
#
_entry.id   AF-A0A8B7QM33-F1
#
_cell.length_a   1.000
_cell.length_b   1.000
_cell.length_c   1.000
_cell.angle_alpha   90.00
_cell.angle_beta   90.00
_cell.angle_gamma   90.00
#
_symmetry.space_group_name_H-M   'P 1'
#
loop_
_entity.id
_entity.type
_entity.pdbx_description
1 polymer ?
#
loop_
_entity_poly.entity_id
_entity_poly.type
_entity_poly.pdbx_seq_one_letter_code
_entity_poly.pdbx_strand_id
1 'polypeptide(L)'
;MYNKDPAIVNGVYWSESLNKVFVDNFDRDPSLIWQYFGSAKGFFRQYPGIKWEPDENGVIAFDCRNRKWYIQAATSPKDVVILVDVSGSMKGLRLTIAKQTVSSILDTLGDDDFFNIIAYNEELHYVEPCLNGTLVQADRTNKEHFREHLDKLFAKGIGMLDIALNEAFNILSDFNHTGQGSICSQAIMLITDGAVDTYDTIFAKYNWPDRKAEKTLK
;
A
#
# COMPACT_ATOMS: atom_id res chain seq x y z
N MET A 1 15.92 -11.55 3.02
CA MET A 1 16.71 -10.60 3.85
C MET A 1 18.04 -11.25 4.19
N TYR A 2 19.18 -10.58 3.98
CA TYR A 2 20.48 -11.15 4.30
C TYR A 2 20.82 -10.90 5.78
N ASN A 3 21.00 -11.98 6.55
CA ASN A 3 21.14 -11.92 8.01
C ASN A 3 22.48 -11.34 8.51
N LYS A 4 23.46 -11.13 7.63
CA LYS A 4 24.75 -10.51 7.97
C LYS A 4 24.89 -9.06 7.52
N ASP A 5 23.80 -8.43 7.10
CA ASP A 5 23.81 -6.99 6.86
C ASP A 5 24.16 -6.25 8.16
N PRO A 6 25.18 -5.38 8.20
CA PRO A 6 25.58 -4.64 9.40
C PRO A 6 24.41 -3.88 10.06
N ALA A 7 23.46 -3.36 9.28
CA ALA A 7 22.29 -2.67 9.82
C ALA A 7 21.36 -3.61 10.58
N ILE A 8 21.25 -4.87 10.13
CA ILE A 8 20.47 -5.91 10.81
C ILE A 8 21.21 -6.40 12.05
N VAL A 9 22.52 -6.66 11.96
CA VAL A 9 23.32 -7.14 13.09
C VAL A 9 23.34 -6.11 14.22
N ASN A 10 23.60 -4.84 13.90
CA ASN A 10 23.52 -3.76 14.88
C ASN A 10 22.11 -3.63 15.44
N GLY A 11 21.11 -3.79 14.56
CA GLY A 11 19.68 -3.88 14.89
C GLY A 11 19.37 -4.90 15.98
N VAL A 12 19.85 -6.12 15.77
CA VAL A 12 19.69 -7.24 16.69
C VAL A 12 20.44 -6.97 17.99
N TYR A 13 21.65 -6.42 17.93
CA TYR A 13 22.45 -6.13 19.13
C TYR A 13 21.79 -5.10 20.05
N TRP A 14 21.35 -3.94 19.52
CA TRP A 14 20.72 -2.93 20.38
C TRP A 14 19.40 -3.41 20.98
N SER A 15 18.63 -4.19 20.21
CA SER A 15 17.33 -4.71 20.63
C SER A 15 17.40 -5.87 21.62
N GLU A 16 18.60 -6.37 21.95
CA GLU A 16 18.81 -7.35 23.02
C GLU A 16 18.38 -6.81 24.39
N SER A 17 18.50 -5.49 24.60
CA SER A 17 18.04 -4.81 25.81
C SER A 17 16.53 -5.03 26.11
N LEU A 18 15.73 -5.31 25.08
CA LEU A 18 14.30 -5.61 25.22
C LEU A 18 14.04 -6.96 25.88
N ASN A 19 14.99 -7.91 25.83
CA ASN A 19 14.80 -9.23 26.42
C ASN A 19 14.49 -9.16 27.92
N LYS A 20 15.20 -8.29 28.65
CA LYS A 20 14.96 -8.08 30.07
C LYS A 20 13.57 -7.53 30.33
N VAL A 21 13.14 -6.55 29.53
CA VAL A 21 11.82 -5.94 29.64
C VAL A 21 10.72 -6.98 29.38
N PHE A 22 10.89 -7.85 28.38
CA PHE A 22 9.93 -8.89 28.08
C PHE A 22 9.77 -9.91 29.22
N VAL A 23 10.89 -10.34 29.81
CA VAL A 23 10.88 -11.24 30.97
C VAL A 23 10.22 -10.54 32.17
N ASP A 24 10.64 -9.33 32.50
CA ASP A 24 10.11 -8.56 33.62
C ASP A 24 8.58 -8.32 33.48
N ASN A 25 8.09 -8.10 32.26
CA ASN A 25 6.64 -7.96 32.01
C ASN A 25 5.89 -9.27 32.23
N PHE A 26 6.44 -10.39 31.75
CA PHE A 26 5.82 -11.71 31.92
C PHE A 26 5.80 -12.13 33.40
N ASP A 27 6.86 -11.84 34.15
CA ASP A 27 6.93 -12.12 35.59
C ASP A 27 5.92 -11.28 36.39
N ARG A 28 5.61 -10.07 35.94
CA ARG A 28 4.58 -9.20 36.55
C ARG A 28 3.16 -9.64 36.20
N ASP A 29 2.94 -10.06 34.97
CA ASP A 29 1.64 -10.52 34.49
C ASP A 29 1.77 -11.80 33.67
N PRO A 30 1.58 -12.97 34.31
CA PRO A 30 1.63 -14.26 33.64
C PRO A 30 0.52 -14.50 32.61
N SER A 31 -0.48 -13.60 32.51
CA SER A 31 -1.52 -13.68 31.47
C SER A 31 -1.06 -13.10 30.13
N LEU A 32 0.08 -12.42 30.08
CA LEU A 32 0.69 -11.94 28.83
C LEU A 32 1.13 -13.11 27.96
N ILE A 33 0.50 -13.23 26.78
CA ILE A 33 0.75 -14.35 25.86
C ILE A 33 1.99 -14.09 24.99
N TRP A 34 1.96 -13.03 24.18
CA TRP A 34 3.01 -12.71 23.20
C TRP A 34 3.41 -11.25 23.30
N GLN A 35 4.72 -11.02 23.47
CA GLN A 35 5.33 -9.71 23.36
C GLN A 35 6.21 -9.70 22.12
N TYR A 36 6.14 -8.64 21.31
CA TYR A 36 6.86 -8.60 20.05
C TYR A 36 7.37 -7.20 19.71
N PHE A 37 8.46 -7.19 18.94
CA PHE A 37 9.08 -6.00 18.37
C PHE A 37 9.36 -6.24 16.90
N GLY A 38 8.75 -5.43 16.03
CA GLY A 38 9.05 -5.38 14.60
C GLY A 38 9.94 -4.19 14.29
N SER A 39 11.06 -4.42 13.63
CA SER A 39 11.94 -3.35 13.18
C SER A 39 11.55 -2.84 11.79
N ALA A 40 11.73 -1.54 11.53
CA ALA A 40 11.63 -0.98 10.17
C ALA A 40 12.67 -1.60 9.21
N LYS A 41 13.76 -2.14 9.75
CA LYS A 41 14.76 -2.91 8.98
C LYS A 41 14.30 -4.34 8.67
N GLY A 42 13.14 -4.75 9.19
CA GLY A 42 12.43 -5.99 8.87
C GLY A 42 12.83 -7.23 9.69
N PHE A 43 13.74 -7.09 10.67
CA PHE A 43 13.93 -8.13 11.68
C PHE A 43 12.84 -8.06 12.76
N PHE A 44 12.56 -9.19 13.38
CA PHE A 44 11.46 -9.37 14.34
C PHE A 44 11.97 -10.09 15.58
N ARG A 45 11.54 -9.63 16.76
CA ARG A 45 11.76 -10.30 18.04
C ARG A 45 10.42 -10.63 18.67
N GLN A 46 10.34 -11.78 19.32
CA GLN A 46 9.19 -12.17 20.11
C GLN A 46 9.61 -12.87 21.40
N TYR A 47 8.76 -12.73 22.41
CA TYR A 47 8.87 -13.41 23.69
C TYR A 47 7.50 -13.99 24.09
N PRO A 48 7.43 -15.27 24.52
CA PRO A 48 8.52 -16.24 24.50
C PRO A 48 8.98 -16.58 23.07
N GLY A 49 10.23 -17.03 22.95
CA GLY A 49 10.81 -17.38 21.64
C GLY A 49 10.18 -18.65 21.09
N ILE A 50 9.68 -18.62 19.85
CA ILE A 50 9.24 -19.81 19.12
C ILE A 50 10.24 -20.18 18.05
N LYS A 51 10.36 -21.49 17.80
CA LYS A 51 11.02 -21.99 16.61
C LYS A 51 10.05 -21.88 15.44
N TRP A 52 10.37 -21.04 14.47
CA TRP A 52 9.61 -20.95 13.23
C TRP A 52 9.88 -22.18 12.37
N GLU A 53 8.81 -22.81 11.90
CA GLU A 53 8.89 -23.93 10.96
C GLU A 53 8.90 -23.37 9.53
N PRO A 54 9.93 -23.66 8.74
CA PRO A 54 9.94 -23.28 7.33
C PRO A 54 8.92 -24.09 6.54
N ASP A 55 8.50 -23.56 5.39
CA ASP A 55 7.66 -24.29 4.44
C ASP A 55 8.40 -25.49 3.80
N GLU A 56 7.71 -26.23 2.92
CA GLU A 56 8.27 -27.38 2.19
C GLU A 56 9.55 -27.03 1.40
N ASN A 57 9.74 -25.75 1.07
CA ASN A 57 10.90 -25.23 0.34
C ASN A 57 12.00 -24.67 1.26
N GLY A 58 11.84 -24.79 2.59
CA GLY A 58 12.80 -24.26 3.55
C GLY A 58 12.68 -22.75 3.80
N VAL A 59 11.61 -22.10 3.34
CA VAL A 59 11.44 -20.65 3.36
C VAL A 59 10.49 -20.23 4.48
N ILE A 60 10.86 -19.18 5.22
CA ILE A 60 9.97 -18.50 6.17
C ILE A 60 9.50 -17.20 5.51
N ALA A 61 8.28 -17.21 4.98
CA ALA A 61 7.67 -16.06 4.31
C ALA A 61 7.07 -15.02 5.28
N PHE A 62 7.73 -14.78 6.42
CA PHE A 62 7.29 -13.82 7.42
C PHE A 62 8.03 -12.49 7.27
N ASP A 63 7.29 -11.40 7.05
CA ASP A 63 7.76 -10.03 7.20
C ASP A 63 6.85 -9.30 8.19
N CYS A 64 7.43 -8.70 9.24
CA CYS A 64 6.67 -7.95 10.24
C CYS A 64 6.07 -6.66 9.68
N ARG A 65 6.69 -6.06 8.65
CA ARG A 65 6.28 -4.75 8.09
C ARG A 65 5.00 -4.84 7.26
N ASN A 66 4.67 -6.03 6.78
CA ASN A 66 3.43 -6.30 6.04
C ASN A 66 2.29 -6.78 6.95
N ARG A 67 2.47 -6.73 8.28
CA ARG A 67 1.43 -7.17 9.22
C ARG A 67 0.52 -6.01 9.59
N LYS A 68 -0.78 -6.30 9.70
CA LYS A 68 -1.83 -5.32 10.06
C LYS A 68 -1.44 -4.51 11.30
N TRP A 69 -1.02 -5.16 12.38
CA TRP A 69 -0.61 -4.49 13.63
C TRP A 69 0.57 -3.52 13.43
N TYR A 70 1.50 -3.83 12.52
CA TYR A 70 2.66 -2.97 12.25
C TYR A 70 2.22 -1.77 11.41
N ILE A 71 1.44 -2.01 10.35
CA ILE A 71 0.96 -0.96 9.45
C ILE A 71 0.07 0.03 10.19
N GLN A 72 -0.87 -0.46 11.01
CA GLN A 72 -1.77 0.39 11.81
C GLN A 72 -1.02 1.23 12.86
N ALA A 73 0.08 0.70 13.42
CA ALA A 73 0.90 1.46 14.36
C ALA A 73 1.86 2.45 13.67
N ALA A 74 2.32 2.13 12.46
CA ALA A 74 3.32 2.91 11.74
C ALA A 74 2.72 4.00 10.84
N THR A 75 1.46 3.87 10.43
CA THR A 75 0.82 4.77 9.46
C THR A 75 -0.57 5.18 9.93
N SER A 76 -0.92 6.43 9.65
CA SER A 76 -2.29 6.92 9.82
C SER A 76 -3.20 6.40 8.70
N PRO A 77 -4.51 6.32 8.94
CA PRO A 77 -5.50 6.05 7.90
C PRO A 77 -5.29 6.96 6.68
N LYS A 78 -5.48 6.41 5.49
CA LYS A 78 -5.20 7.08 4.22
C LYS A 78 -6.29 6.87 3.17
N ASP A 79 -6.46 7.90 2.35
CA ASP A 79 -7.37 7.91 1.20
C ASP A 79 -6.53 7.78 -0.07
N VAL A 80 -6.66 6.67 -0.80
CA VAL A 80 -5.77 6.32 -1.92
C VAL A 80 -6.55 6.15 -3.23
N VAL A 81 -6.19 6.91 -4.25
CA VAL A 81 -6.68 6.67 -5.62
C VAL A 81 -5.57 6.00 -6.43
N ILE A 82 -5.85 4.79 -6.93
CA ILE A 82 -4.91 4.01 -7.74
C ILE A 82 -5.29 4.18 -9.21
N LEU A 83 -4.41 4.81 -9.99
CA LEU A 83 -4.53 4.98 -11.44
C LEU A 83 -3.75 3.87 -12.14
N VAL A 84 -4.45 3.08 -12.96
CA VAL A 84 -3.89 1.96 -13.72
C VAL A 84 -3.96 2.25 -15.21
N ASP A 85 -2.80 2.29 -15.85
CA ASP A 85 -2.71 2.41 -17.30
C ASP A 85 -3.20 1.12 -17.97
N VAL A 86 -4.24 1.24 -18.79
CA VAL A 86 -4.76 0.15 -19.64
C VAL A 86 -4.65 0.51 -21.12
N SER A 87 -3.71 1.38 -21.49
CA SER A 87 -3.38 1.67 -22.88
C SER A 87 -2.75 0.46 -23.58
N GLY A 88 -2.69 0.51 -24.91
CA GLY A 88 -2.16 -0.58 -25.74
C GLY A 88 -0.71 -0.96 -25.44
N SER A 89 0.11 -0.05 -24.87
CA SER A 89 1.50 -0.32 -24.49
C SER A 89 1.60 -1.32 -23.33
N MET A 90 0.59 -1.34 -22.47
CA MET A 90 0.51 -2.24 -21.31
C MET A 90 0.14 -3.68 -21.69
N LYS A 91 -0.16 -3.98 -22.96
CA LYS A 91 -0.62 -5.31 -23.38
C LYS A 91 0.37 -6.43 -23.03
N GLY A 92 -0.16 -7.56 -22.54
CA GLY A 92 0.62 -8.74 -22.21
C GLY A 92 1.22 -8.66 -20.80
N LEU A 93 2.53 -8.88 -20.68
CA LEU A 93 3.21 -9.01 -19.38
C LEU A 93 3.11 -7.75 -18.52
N ARG A 94 3.16 -6.56 -19.13
CA ARG A 94 3.14 -5.27 -18.40
C ARG A 94 1.84 -5.09 -17.60
N LEU A 95 0.69 -5.35 -18.20
CA LEU A 95 -0.59 -5.32 -17.52
C LEU A 95 -0.69 -6.40 -16.44
N THR A 96 -0.15 -7.60 -16.66
CA THR A 96 -0.12 -8.64 -15.62
C THR A 96 0.72 -8.21 -14.41
N ILE A 97 1.88 -7.60 -14.64
CA ILE A 97 2.71 -7.03 -13.57
C ILE A 97 1.95 -5.89 -12.88
N ALA A 98 1.29 -5.00 -13.62
CA ALA A 98 0.49 -3.92 -13.05
C ALA A 98 -0.62 -4.46 -12.13
N LYS A 99 -1.39 -5.45 -12.56
CA LYS A 99 -2.43 -6.11 -11.75
C LYS A 99 -1.85 -6.70 -10.46
N GLN A 100 -0.71 -7.38 -10.55
CA GLN A 100 -0.04 -7.95 -9.38
C GLN A 100 0.47 -6.87 -8.41
N THR A 101 1.02 -5.77 -8.94
CA THR A 101 1.43 -4.61 -8.15
C THR A 101 0.25 -3.99 -7.44
N VAL A 102 -0.88 -3.78 -8.12
CA VAL A 102 -2.11 -3.28 -7.50
C VAL A 102 -2.58 -4.22 -6.39
N SER A 103 -2.61 -5.53 -6.63
CA SER A 103 -3.01 -6.51 -5.62
C SER A 103 -2.11 -6.46 -4.38
N SER A 104 -0.80 -6.28 -4.59
CA SER A 104 0.18 -6.13 -3.52
C SER A 104 0.00 -4.82 -2.75
N ILE A 105 -0.38 -3.73 -3.43
CA ILE A 105 -0.72 -2.46 -2.78
C ILE A 105 -1.97 -2.63 -1.91
N LEU A 106 -3.01 -3.32 -2.40
CA LEU A 106 -4.23 -3.60 -1.62
C LEU A 106 -3.92 -4.38 -0.33
N ASP A 107 -2.92 -5.25 -0.33
CA ASP A 107 -2.47 -5.96 0.88
C ASP A 107 -1.84 -5.03 1.93
N THR A 108 -1.32 -3.87 1.52
CA THR A 108 -0.74 -2.88 2.44
C THR A 108 -1.76 -1.92 3.05
N LEU A 109 -3.00 -1.91 2.53
CA LEU A 109 -4.06 -1.08 3.06
C LEU A 109 -4.65 -1.73 4.32
N GLY A 110 -4.81 -0.95 5.38
CA GLY A 110 -5.53 -1.35 6.60
C GLY A 110 -7.05 -1.38 6.35
N ASP A 111 -7.81 -1.83 7.36
CA ASP A 111 -9.28 -1.80 7.27
C ASP A 111 -9.82 -0.36 7.48
N ASP A 112 -9.03 0.54 8.07
CA ASP A 112 -9.38 1.96 8.27
C ASP A 112 -9.04 2.85 7.07
N ASP A 113 -8.46 2.28 6.00
CA ASP A 113 -8.08 3.00 4.79
C ASP A 113 -9.23 3.06 3.78
N PHE A 114 -9.25 4.09 2.95
CA PHE A 114 -10.19 4.23 1.85
C PHE A 114 -9.44 4.18 0.52
N PHE A 115 -10.03 3.52 -0.48
CA PHE A 115 -9.41 3.42 -1.80
C PHE A 115 -10.43 3.43 -2.94
N ASN A 116 -9.95 3.78 -4.13
CA ASN A 116 -10.62 3.51 -5.40
C ASN A 116 -9.57 3.22 -6.47
N ILE A 117 -9.95 2.47 -7.50
CA ILE A 117 -9.08 2.09 -8.61
C ILE A 117 -9.72 2.54 -9.91
N ILE A 118 -8.99 3.35 -10.67
CA ILE A 118 -9.41 3.91 -11.95
C ILE A 118 -8.45 3.39 -13.01
N ALA A 119 -8.99 2.64 -13.96
CA ALA A 119 -8.28 2.28 -15.17
C ALA A 119 -8.46 3.39 -16.20
N TYR A 120 -7.38 3.78 -16.88
CA TYR A 120 -7.44 4.83 -17.89
C TYR A 120 -6.82 4.40 -19.22
N ASN A 121 -7.45 4.83 -20.30
CA ASN A 121 -6.92 4.81 -21.66
C ASN A 121 -7.30 6.14 -22.32
N GLU A 122 -8.09 6.13 -23.40
CA GLU A 122 -8.65 7.32 -24.04
C GLU A 122 -9.81 7.90 -23.19
N GLU A 123 -10.39 7.07 -22.31
CA GLU A 123 -11.44 7.43 -21.38
C GLU A 123 -11.10 6.90 -19.97
N LEU A 124 -11.87 7.36 -18.97
CA LEU A 124 -11.80 6.85 -17.61
C LEU A 124 -12.76 5.69 -17.41
N HIS A 125 -12.24 4.62 -16.83
CA HIS A 125 -13.00 3.43 -16.48
C HIS A 125 -12.79 3.12 -15.00
N TYR A 126 -13.82 3.36 -14.20
CA TYR A 126 -13.85 2.87 -12.83
C TYR A 126 -13.84 1.34 -12.84
N VAL A 127 -12.92 0.73 -12.08
CA VAL A 127 -12.83 -0.73 -11.98
C VAL A 127 -14.13 -1.30 -11.38
N GLU A 128 -14.72 -0.56 -10.46
CA GLU A 128 -16.07 -0.80 -9.94
C GLU A 128 -17.01 0.32 -10.40
N PRO A 129 -17.92 0.07 -11.35
CA PRO A 129 -18.83 1.09 -11.89
C PRO A 129 -19.73 1.76 -10.85
N CYS A 130 -20.02 1.07 -9.74
CA CYS A 130 -20.84 1.63 -8.66
C CYS A 130 -20.13 2.74 -7.87
N LEU A 131 -18.79 2.81 -7.94
CA LEU A 131 -17.95 3.75 -7.19
C LEU A 131 -17.58 4.99 -8.01
N ASN A 132 -18.55 5.49 -8.79
CA ASN A 132 -18.37 6.66 -9.66
C ASN A 132 -18.09 7.92 -8.83
N GLY A 133 -16.82 8.32 -8.75
CA GLY A 133 -16.37 9.47 -7.97
C GLY A 133 -16.29 9.26 -6.46
N THR A 134 -16.41 8.03 -5.95
CA THR A 134 -16.36 7.74 -4.51
C THR A 134 -15.23 6.81 -4.11
N LEU A 135 -14.81 6.87 -2.85
CA LEU A 135 -13.87 5.92 -2.26
C LEU A 135 -14.63 4.88 -1.43
N VAL A 136 -14.09 3.67 -1.37
CA VAL A 136 -14.64 2.59 -0.55
C VAL A 136 -13.63 2.17 0.52
N GLN A 137 -14.14 1.70 1.65
CA GLN A 137 -13.30 1.17 2.71
C GLN A 137 -12.54 -0.08 2.24
N ALA A 138 -11.27 -0.17 2.66
CA ALA A 138 -10.33 -1.23 2.35
C ALA A 138 -10.57 -2.52 3.15
N ASP A 139 -11.82 -2.98 3.18
CA ASP A 139 -12.22 -4.24 3.81
C ASP A 139 -11.82 -5.44 2.96
N ARG A 140 -11.70 -6.61 3.61
CA ARG A 140 -11.36 -7.87 2.93
C ARG A 140 -12.29 -8.17 1.75
N THR A 141 -13.60 -8.00 1.94
CA THR A 141 -14.60 -8.26 0.91
C THR A 141 -14.45 -7.30 -0.27
N ASN A 142 -14.24 -6.00 -0.02
CA ASN A 142 -14.04 -5.02 -1.08
C ASN A 142 -12.73 -5.28 -1.83
N LYS A 143 -11.64 -5.58 -1.12
CA LYS A 143 -10.36 -5.95 -1.73
C LYS A 143 -10.47 -7.18 -2.63
N GLU A 144 -11.14 -8.23 -2.17
CA GLU A 144 -11.40 -9.44 -2.96
C GLU A 144 -12.24 -9.11 -4.20
N HIS A 145 -13.29 -8.29 -4.05
CA HIS A 145 -14.14 -7.87 -5.16
C HIS A 145 -13.38 -7.08 -6.24
N PHE A 146 -12.52 -6.15 -5.81
CA PHE A 146 -11.67 -5.39 -6.73
C PHE A 146 -10.66 -6.28 -7.45
N ARG A 147 -10.11 -7.32 -6.79
CA ARG A 147 -9.19 -8.27 -7.44
C ARG A 147 -9.85 -9.00 -8.61
N GLU A 148 -11.08 -9.45 -8.45
CA GLU A 148 -11.83 -10.10 -9.53
C GLU A 148 -12.09 -9.17 -10.73
N HIS A 149 -12.30 -7.88 -10.48
CA HIS A 149 -12.49 -6.88 -11.53
C HIS A 149 -11.18 -6.47 -12.20
N LEU A 150 -10.09 -6.37 -11.43
CA LEU A 150 -8.75 -6.13 -11.96
C LEU A 150 -8.34 -7.20 -12.96
N ASP A 151 -8.65 -8.47 -12.69
CA ASP A 151 -8.34 -9.57 -13.60
C ASP A 151 -9.03 -9.45 -14.95
N LYS A 152 -10.20 -8.81 -15.01
CA LYS A 152 -10.98 -8.57 -16.24
C LYS A 152 -10.48 -7.40 -17.07
N LEU A 153 -9.56 -6.56 -16.55
CA LEU A 153 -9.01 -5.43 -17.31
C LEU A 153 -8.24 -5.90 -18.54
N PHE A 154 -8.43 -5.19 -19.64
CA PHE A 154 -7.75 -5.44 -20.92
C PHE A 154 -7.13 -4.16 -21.46
N ALA A 155 -5.92 -4.30 -22.01
CA ALA A 155 -5.17 -3.19 -22.59
C ALA A 155 -5.71 -2.81 -23.98
N LYS A 156 -6.13 -1.55 -24.17
CA LYS A 156 -6.60 -1.00 -25.45
C LYS A 156 -6.51 0.53 -25.45
N GLY A 157 -6.22 1.10 -26.62
CA GLY A 157 -6.25 2.55 -26.86
C GLY A 157 -4.94 3.24 -26.48
N ILE A 158 -5.00 4.56 -26.36
CA ILE A 158 -3.89 5.44 -25.97
C ILE A 158 -4.07 5.86 -24.51
N GLY A 159 -3.00 5.99 -23.72
CA GLY A 159 -3.09 6.39 -22.32
C GLY A 159 -3.17 7.91 -22.15
N MET A 160 -4.31 8.43 -21.72
CA MET A 160 -4.52 9.85 -21.38
C MET A 160 -4.46 10.06 -19.86
N LEU A 161 -3.24 10.28 -19.36
CA LEU A 161 -2.99 10.45 -17.93
C LEU A 161 -3.51 11.80 -17.38
N ASP A 162 -3.62 12.82 -18.23
CA ASP A 162 -4.15 14.13 -17.85
C ASP A 162 -5.60 14.05 -17.35
N ILE A 163 -6.45 13.27 -18.02
CA ILE A 163 -7.85 13.09 -17.62
C ILE A 163 -7.90 12.32 -16.28
N ALA A 164 -7.07 11.28 -16.14
CA ALA A 164 -7.04 10.44 -14.94
C ALA A 164 -6.55 11.18 -13.70
N LEU A 165 -5.51 12.01 -13.85
CA LEU A 165 -5.00 12.83 -12.75
C LEU A 165 -6.01 13.88 -12.31
N ASN A 166 -6.67 14.58 -13.24
CA ASN A 166 -7.70 15.55 -12.89
C ASN A 166 -8.83 14.90 -12.08
N GLU A 167 -9.30 13.72 -12.50
CA GLU A 167 -10.34 13.00 -11.77
C GLU A 167 -9.87 12.56 -10.38
N ALA A 168 -8.66 12.00 -10.27
CA ALA A 168 -8.12 11.59 -8.97
C ALA A 168 -8.00 12.77 -7.99
N PHE A 169 -7.55 13.94 -8.45
CA PHE A 169 -7.51 15.14 -7.63
C PHE A 169 -8.90 15.64 -7.23
N ASN A 170 -9.89 15.56 -8.12
CA ASN A 170 -11.26 15.95 -7.81
C ASN A 170 -11.85 15.04 -6.73
N ILE A 171 -11.73 13.72 -6.87
CA ILE A 171 -12.22 12.74 -5.87
C ILE A 171 -11.62 13.00 -4.50
N LEU A 172 -10.29 13.16 -4.43
CA LEU A 172 -9.60 13.41 -3.16
C LEU A 172 -9.98 14.75 -2.55
N SER A 173 -10.13 15.79 -3.38
CA SER A 173 -10.62 17.10 -2.93
C SER A 173 -12.02 16.98 -2.34
N ASP A 174 -12.95 16.32 -3.03
CA ASP A 174 -14.33 16.16 -2.57
C ASP A 174 -14.41 15.36 -1.26
N PHE A 175 -13.60 14.31 -1.12
CA PHE A 175 -13.51 13.53 0.12
C PHE A 175 -12.95 14.32 1.30
N ASN A 176 -12.01 15.23 1.03
CA ASN A 176 -11.47 16.13 2.05
C ASN A 176 -12.53 17.15 2.52
N HIS A 177 -13.30 17.72 1.59
CA HIS A 177 -14.34 18.72 1.92
C HIS A 177 -15.57 18.11 2.58
N THR A 178 -15.99 16.91 2.17
CA THR A 178 -17.17 16.23 2.73
C THR A 178 -16.91 15.58 4.09
N GLY A 179 -15.64 15.42 4.49
CA GLY A 179 -15.26 14.75 5.74
C GLY A 179 -15.61 13.26 5.78
N GLN A 180 -15.89 12.65 4.62
CA GLN A 180 -16.19 11.23 4.48
C GLN A 180 -14.93 10.35 4.40
N GLY A 181 -13.77 10.96 4.14
CA GLY A 181 -12.47 10.28 4.14
C GLY A 181 -11.80 10.22 5.52
N SER A 182 -10.55 9.77 5.54
CA SER A 182 -9.76 9.68 6.77
C SER A 182 -9.23 11.03 7.29
N ILE A 183 -9.37 12.11 6.52
CA ILE A 183 -8.93 13.50 6.80
C ILE A 183 -7.40 13.62 7.07
N CYS A 184 -6.66 12.50 7.08
CA CYS A 184 -5.25 12.44 7.47
C CYS A 184 -4.34 12.55 6.26
N SER A 185 -4.25 11.46 5.48
CA SER A 185 -3.29 11.33 4.39
C SER A 185 -4.01 11.00 3.09
N GLN A 186 -3.68 11.71 2.03
CA GLN A 186 -4.23 11.47 0.70
C GLN A 186 -3.08 11.14 -0.26
N ALA A 187 -3.29 10.14 -1.11
CA ALA A 187 -2.28 9.71 -2.08
C ALA A 187 -2.91 9.31 -3.41
N ILE A 188 -2.22 9.65 -4.49
CA ILE A 188 -2.50 9.14 -5.83
C ILE A 188 -1.35 8.21 -6.20
N MET A 189 -1.66 6.97 -6.53
CA MET A 189 -0.68 5.99 -7.00
C MET A 189 -0.87 5.76 -8.49
N LEU A 190 0.19 5.99 -9.29
CA LEU A 190 0.16 5.80 -10.72
C LEU A 190 0.94 4.55 -11.11
N ILE A 191 0.32 3.67 -11.91
CA ILE A 191 0.93 2.45 -12.44
C ILE A 191 0.85 2.51 -13.97
N THR A 192 1.98 2.76 -14.62
CA THR A 192 2.12 2.90 -16.07
C THR A 192 3.48 2.33 -16.51
N ASP A 193 3.65 2.04 -17.81
CA ASP A 193 4.93 1.62 -18.38
C ASP A 193 5.82 2.78 -18.84
N GLY A 194 5.34 4.02 -18.75
CA GLY A 194 6.12 5.23 -18.93
C GLY A 194 5.28 6.47 -19.21
N ALA A 195 5.63 7.59 -18.57
CA ALA A 195 5.07 8.90 -18.89
C ALA A 195 5.86 9.54 -20.05
N VAL A 196 5.15 9.94 -21.11
CA VAL A 196 5.75 10.60 -22.28
C VAL A 196 5.97 12.10 -22.04
N ASP A 197 5.14 12.72 -21.19
CA ASP A 197 5.11 14.16 -20.94
C ASP A 197 5.33 14.54 -19.47
N THR A 198 5.73 15.80 -19.25
CA THR A 198 5.87 16.42 -17.93
C THR A 198 4.54 17.02 -17.50
N TYR A 199 3.90 16.45 -16.47
CA TYR A 199 2.58 16.87 -15.96
C TYR A 199 2.65 18.02 -14.94
N ASP A 200 3.68 18.87 -15.05
CA ASP A 200 3.99 19.93 -14.09
C ASP A 200 2.81 20.91 -13.89
N THR A 201 2.01 21.13 -14.94
CA THR A 201 0.85 22.03 -14.91
C THR A 201 -0.27 21.52 -14.00
N ILE A 202 -0.51 20.21 -13.96
CA ILE A 202 -1.53 19.59 -13.12
C ILE A 202 -1.08 19.65 -11.66
N PHE A 203 0.18 19.29 -11.39
CA PHE A 203 0.74 19.36 -10.04
C PHE A 203 0.83 20.80 -9.52
N ALA A 204 1.15 21.77 -10.38
CA ALA A 204 1.14 23.18 -10.03
C ALA A 204 -0.27 23.69 -9.68
N LYS A 205 -1.32 23.17 -10.33
CA LYS A 205 -2.71 23.54 -10.04
C LYS A 205 -3.22 22.96 -8.73
N TYR A 206 -2.92 21.68 -8.45
CA TYR A 206 -3.57 20.95 -7.35
C TYR A 206 -2.70 20.74 -6.09
N ASN A 207 -1.36 20.78 -6.19
CA ASN A 207 -0.46 20.43 -5.07
C ASN A 207 0.57 21.52 -4.75
N TRP A 208 0.37 22.75 -5.23
CA TRP A 208 1.21 23.92 -4.93
C TRP A 208 0.57 24.80 -3.85
N PRO A 209 1.31 25.35 -2.87
CA PRO A 209 2.77 25.34 -2.68
C PRO A 209 3.31 24.25 -1.75
N ASP A 210 2.45 23.51 -1.04
CA ASP A 210 2.86 22.59 0.03
C ASP A 210 3.59 21.33 -0.47
N ARG A 211 3.54 21.03 -1.79
CA ARG A 211 4.20 19.89 -2.47
C ARG A 211 4.31 18.66 -1.57
N LYS A 212 3.17 18.12 -1.12
CA LYS A 212 3.19 16.85 -0.37
C LYS A 212 3.80 15.78 -1.30
N ALA A 213 4.94 15.25 -0.87
CA ALA A 213 5.98 14.69 -1.72
C ALA A 213 5.50 13.65 -2.76
N GLU A 214 6.00 13.78 -3.99
CA GLU A 214 5.86 12.77 -5.04
C GLU A 214 6.85 11.61 -4.77
N LYS A 215 6.35 10.38 -4.72
CA LYS A 215 7.18 9.16 -4.63
C LYS A 215 6.88 8.27 -5.83
N THR A 216 7.81 8.22 -6.77
CA THR A 216 7.74 7.29 -7.90
C THR A 216 8.26 5.92 -7.47
N LEU A 217 7.41 4.90 -7.52
CA LEU A 217 7.84 3.50 -7.43
C LEU A 217 8.32 3.08 -8.83
N LYS A 218 9.62 2.83 -8.99
CA LYS A 218 10.23 2.29 -10.21
C LYS A 218 10.47 0.79 -10.08
#